data_AF-A0A3M6WIW0-F1
#
_entry.id   AF-A0A3M6WIW0-F1
#
_cell.length_a   1.000
_cell.length_b   1.000
_cell.length_c   1.000
_cell.angle_alpha   90.00
_cell.angle_beta   90.00
_cell.angle_gamma   90.00
#
_symmetry.space_group_name_H-M   'P 1'
#
loop_
_entity.id
_entity.type
_entity.pdbx_description
1 polymer ?
#
loop_
_entity_poly.entity_id
_entity_poly.type
_entity_poly.pdbx_seq_one_letter_code
_entity_poly.pdbx_strand_id
1 'polypeptide(L)' 'MSDQPPSPSPAGEKEEPQASEHLNIKVTDNNNEVFFKIKRTTQLKKLMDAF' A
#
# COMPACT_ATOMS: atom_id res chain seq x y z
N MET A 1 -38.73 12.98 11.75
CA MET A 1 -37.38 13.58 11.73
C MET A 1 -36.40 12.42 11.64
N SER A 2 -35.60 12.41 10.58
CA SER A 2 -34.66 11.37 10.22
C SER A 2 -33.52 11.29 11.22
N ASP A 3 -33.11 10.08 11.62
CA ASP A 3 -31.74 9.86 12.06
C ASP A 3 -31.29 8.48 11.56
N GLN A 4 -30.62 8.51 10.41
CA GLN A 4 -29.89 7.40 9.84
C GLN A 4 -28.46 7.50 10.39
N PRO A 5 -27.98 6.54 11.21
CA PRO A 5 -26.58 6.55 11.60
C PRO A 5 -25.72 6.25 10.36
N PRO A 6 -24.61 6.97 10.13
CA PRO A 6 -23.72 6.66 9.04
C PRO A 6 -23.08 5.29 9.27
N SER A 7 -23.31 4.35 8.36
CA SER A 7 -22.58 3.08 8.31
C SER A 7 -21.08 3.36 8.17
N PRO A 8 -20.21 2.64 8.91
CA PRO A 8 -18.77 2.85 8.88
C PRO A 8 -18.23 2.51 7.48
N SER A 9 -17.60 3.48 6.83
CA SER A 9 -16.74 3.20 5.68
C SER A 9 -15.60 2.27 6.13
N PRO A 10 -15.21 1.26 5.34
CA PRO A 10 -14.16 0.34 5.71
C PRO A 10 -12.89 1.13 5.98
N ALA A 11 -12.27 0.78 7.11
CA ALA A 11 -11.02 1.29 7.59
C ALA A 11 -10.02 1.46 6.44
N GLY A 12 -9.83 2.70 6.01
CA GLY A 12 -8.55 3.12 5.48
C GLY A 12 -7.63 3.17 6.69
N GLU A 13 -6.98 2.05 6.98
CA GLU A 13 -5.84 1.94 7.89
C GLU A 13 -4.85 3.05 7.53
N LYS A 14 -5.04 4.19 8.20
CA LYS A 14 -4.10 5.29 8.21
C LYS A 14 -3.04 4.86 9.21
N GLU A 15 -2.22 3.89 8.80
CA GLU A 15 -1.01 3.52 9.54
C GLU A 15 -0.21 4.81 9.71
N GLU A 16 -0.10 5.21 10.98
CA GLU A 16 0.67 6.37 11.43
C GLU A 16 2.10 6.27 10.88
N PRO A 17 2.76 7.39 10.56
CA PRO A 17 4.12 7.39 10.06
C PRO A 17 5.11 7.14 11.21
N GLN A 18 4.98 6.00 11.91
CA GLN A 18 6.18 5.36 12.46
C GLN A 18 7.08 5.16 11.27
N ALA A 19 8.24 5.83 11.24
CA ALA A 19 9.17 5.85 10.14
C ALA A 19 9.45 4.42 9.65
N SER A 20 8.60 3.92 8.75
CA SER A 20 8.53 2.51 8.45
C SER A 20 9.78 2.24 7.65
N GLU A 21 10.74 1.53 8.23
CA GLU A 21 11.98 1.15 7.54
C GLU A 21 11.69 0.48 6.19
N HIS A 22 10.47 -0.05 6.06
CA HIS A 22 9.94 -0.71 4.89
C HIS A 22 8.90 0.16 4.16
N LEU A 23 9.02 0.24 2.84
CA LEU A 23 8.07 0.78 1.88
C LEU A 23 7.16 -0.33 1.37
N ASN A 24 5.86 -0.08 1.39
CA ASN A 24 4.85 -0.93 0.76
C ASN A 24 4.59 -0.41 -0.65
N ILE A 25 4.95 -1.18 -1.67
CA ILE A 25 4.86 -0.81 -3.08
C ILE A 25 3.96 -1.82 -3.79
N LYS A 26 3.00 -1.32 -4.56
CA LYS A 26 2.23 -2.12 -5.51
C LYS A 26 2.87 -1.99 -6.88
N VAL A 27 3.24 -3.11 -7.48
CA VAL A 27 3.70 -3.17 -8.87
C VAL A 27 2.62 -3.88 -9.68
N THR A 28 2.17 -3.21 -10.72
CA THR A 28 1.14 -3.72 -11.63
C THR A 28 1.75 -3.82 -13.02
N ASP A 29 1.73 -5.02 -13.59
CA ASP A 29 1.97 -5.27 -15.01
C ASP A 29 0.61 -5.49 -15.73
N ASN A 30 0.61 -5.66 -17.05
CA ASN A 30 -0.59 -5.78 -17.90
C ASN A 30 -1.71 -6.68 -17.34
N ASN A 31 -1.37 -7.78 -16.64
CA ASN A 31 -2.37 -8.67 -16.04
C ASN A 31 -2.06 -9.10 -14.60
N ASN A 32 -0.98 -8.62 -13.99
CA ASN A 32 -0.52 -9.10 -12.68
C ASN A 32 -0.33 -7.92 -11.72
N GLU A 33 -0.93 -8.02 -10.53
CA GLU A 33 -0.70 -7.09 -9.44
C GLU A 33 0.05 -7.79 -8.31
N VAL A 34 1.17 -7.22 -7.88
CA VAL A 34 2.00 -7.78 -6.83
C VAL A 34 2.33 -6.69 -5.81
N PHE A 35 2.13 -7.00 -4.53
CA PHE A 35 2.44 -6.10 -3.43
C PHE A 35 3.77 -6.52 -2.79
N PHE A 36 4.70 -5.57 -2.70
CA PHE A 36 6.00 -5.75 -2.10
C PHE A 36 6.16 -4.89 -0.87
N LYS A 37 6.78 -5.44 0.17
CA LYS A 37 7.25 -4.68 1.33
C LYS A 37 8.77 -4.72 1.32
N ILE A 38 9.40 -3.62 0.89
CA ILE A 38 10.86 -3.53 0.72
C ILE A 38 11.46 -2.52 1.68
N LYS A 39 12.72 -2.65 2.08
CA LYS A 39 13.39 -1.60 2.86
C LYS A 39 13.58 -0.32 2.03
N ARG A 40 13.54 0.86 2.65
CA ARG A 40 13.78 2.16 1.99
C ARG A 40 15.13 2.25 1.28
N THR A 41 16.12 1.50 1.74
CA THR A 41 17.47 1.46 1.18
C THR A 41 17.60 0.53 -0.03
N THR A 42 16.57 -0.26 -0.34
CA THR A 42 16.58 -1.20 -1.46
C THR A 42 16.45 -0.46 -2.79
N GLN A 43 17.33 -0.75 -3.74
CA GLN A 43 17.28 -0.17 -5.09
C GLN A 43 16.08 -0.72 -5.88
N LEU A 44 15.13 0.15 -6.21
CA LEU A 44 13.93 -0.16 -6.99
C LEU A 44 14.22 -0.68 -8.40
N LYS A 45 15.40 -0.35 -8.96
CA LYS A 45 15.80 -0.74 -10.32
C LYS A 45 15.77 -2.25 -10.54
N LYS A 46 16.24 -3.04 -9.56
CA LYS A 46 16.23 -4.50 -9.67
C LYS A 46 14.83 -5.11 -9.67
N LEU A 47 13.88 -4.43 -9.02
CA LEU A 47 12.51 -4.88 -8.94
C LEU A 47 11.79 -4.61 -10.27
N MET A 48 12.08 -3.48 -10.91
CA MET A 48 11.61 -3.14 -12.26
C MET A 48 12.31 -3.95 -13.37
N ASP A 49 13.58 -4.34 -13.19
CA ASP A 49 14.29 -5.16 -14.19
C ASP A 49 13.86 -6.65 -14.13
N ALA A 50 13.30 -7.10 -13.00
CA ALA A 50 12.92 -8.50 -12.76
C ALA A 50 11.43 -8.79 -13.00
N PHE A 51 10.59 -7.76 -13.04
CA PHE A 51 9.14 -7.82 -13.25
C PHE A 51 8.75 -6.73 -14.24
#